data_AF-A1AKM3-F1
#
_entry.id   AF-A1AKM3-F1
#
_cell.length_a   1.000
_cell.length_b   1.000
_cell.length_c   1.000
_cell.angle_alpha   90.00
_cell.angle_beta   90.00
_cell.angle_gamma   90.00
#
_symmetry.space_group_name_H-M   'P 1'
#
loop_
_entity.id
_entity.type
_entity.pdbx_description
1 polymer ?
#
loop_
_entity_poly.entity_id
_entity_poly.type
_entity_poly.pdbx_seq_one_letter_code
_entity_poly.pdbx_strand_id
1 'polypeptide(L)'
;MTRKFPQYLTKPFQVLWFEPDDLAVMSASFIFAQQFGGWLWLTMIIIPWAYGRFKRQYPRGFLRHVLYFIGLAPMKGYPQFFERDFLE
;
A
#
# COMPACT_ATOMS: atom_id res chain seq x y z
N MET A 1 -20.78 0.94 -31.74
CA MET A 1 -20.17 -0.07 -30.85
C MET A 1 -19.31 0.64 -29.82
N THR A 2 -19.82 0.84 -28.61
CA THR A 2 -19.06 1.44 -27.52
C THR A 2 -18.03 0.43 -27.03
N ARG A 3 -16.77 0.54 -27.48
CA ARG A 3 -15.70 -0.30 -26.95
C ARG A 3 -15.56 0.02 -25.46
N LYS A 4 -15.87 -0.96 -24.60
CA LYS A 4 -15.53 -0.94 -23.17
C LYS A 4 -14.03 -1.16 -23.03
N PHE A 5 -13.23 -0.23 -23.55
CA PHE A 5 -11.80 -0.26 -23.26
C PHE A 5 -11.64 0.15 -21.78
N PRO A 6 -10.98 -0.65 -20.93
CA PRO A 6 -10.75 -0.26 -19.55
C PRO A 6 -9.96 1.05 -19.58
N GLN A 7 -10.60 2.13 -19.14
CA GLN A 7 -10.05 3.50 -19.17
C GLN A 7 -8.76 3.65 -18.35
N TYR A 8 -8.33 2.59 -17.65
CA TYR A 8 -7.09 2.51 -16.90
C TYR A 8 -6.53 1.08 -17.01
N LEU A 9 -5.53 0.84 -17.87
CA LEU A 9 -4.77 -0.41 -17.89
C LEU A 9 -4.05 -0.67 -16.56
N THR A 10 -3.77 0.39 -15.80
CA THR A 10 -2.93 0.41 -14.60
C THR A 10 -3.72 0.46 -13.29
N LYS A 11 -5.04 0.24 -13.31
CA LYS A 11 -5.80 0.21 -12.05
C LYS A 11 -5.33 -0.99 -11.22
N PRO A 12 -4.79 -0.78 -10.00
CA PRO A 12 -4.41 -1.89 -9.15
C PRO A 12 -5.66 -2.73 -8.83
N PHE A 13 -5.44 -4.02 -8.58
CA PHE A 13 -6.51 -4.94 -8.22
C PHE A 13 -7.20 -4.45 -6.94
N GLN A 14 -8.42 -3.95 -7.04
CA GLN A 14 -9.20 -3.43 -5.93
C GLN A 14 -10.17 -4.53 -5.49
N VAL A 15 -10.14 -4.87 -4.20
CA VAL A 15 -11.10 -5.81 -3.61
C VAL A 15 -12.18 -4.98 -2.93
N LEU A 16 -13.39 -4.97 -3.50
CA LEU A 16 -14.51 -4.13 -3.08
C LEU A 16 -14.13 -2.63 -3.12
N TRP A 17 -13.85 -2.03 -1.96
CA TRP A 17 -13.43 -0.63 -1.77
C TRP A 17 -11.96 -0.48 -1.35
N PHE A 18 -11.27 -1.59 -1.11
CA PHE A 18 -9.92 -1.61 -0.55
C PHE A 18 -8.89 -1.93 -1.62
N GLU A 19 -7.81 -1.14 -1.66
CA GLU A 19 -6.65 -1.46 -2.48
C GLU A 19 -5.76 -2.49 -1.75
N PRO A 20 -4.82 -3.17 -2.44
CA PRO A 20 -3.96 -4.17 -1.83
C PRO A 20 -3.16 -3.63 -0.63
N ASP A 21 -2.76 -2.36 -0.69
CA ASP A 21 -2.08 -1.67 0.42
C ASP A 21 -2.98 -1.59 1.67
N ASP A 22 -4.28 -1.33 1.50
CA ASP A 22 -5.22 -1.23 2.62
C ASP A 22 -5.41 -2.61 3.27
N LEU A 23 -5.51 -3.66 2.44
CA LEU A 23 -5.59 -5.05 2.91
C LEU A 23 -4.33 -5.50 3.64
N ALA A 24 -3.15 -5.10 3.16
CA ALA A 24 -1.88 -5.39 3.83
C ALA A 24 -1.83 -4.76 5.23
N VAL A 25 -2.25 -3.49 5.36
CA VAL A 25 -2.33 -2.78 6.65
C VAL A 25 -3.35 -3.44 7.58
N MET A 26 -4.53 -3.80 7.07
CA MET A 26 -5.54 -4.53 7.86
C MET A 26 -5.01 -5.88 8.34
N SER A 27 -4.33 -6.64 7.48
CA SER A 27 -3.76 -7.95 7.82
C SER A 27 -2.66 -7.83 8.87
N ALA A 28 -1.77 -6.84 8.74
CA ALA A 28 -0.74 -6.55 9.74
C ALA A 28 -1.35 -6.16 11.09
N SER A 29 -2.38 -5.32 11.08
CA SER A 29 -3.09 -4.93 12.31
C SER A 29 -3.79 -6.10 12.99
N PHE A 30 -4.32 -7.06 12.21
CA PHE A 30 -4.94 -8.27 12.72
C PHE A 30 -3.92 -9.20 13.40
N ILE A 31 -2.78 -9.46 12.75
CA ILE A 31 -1.69 -10.25 13.34
C ILE A 31 -1.21 -9.63 14.65
N PHE A 32 -1.05 -8.30 14.68
CA PHE A 32 -0.66 -7.57 15.87
C PHE A 32 -1.70 -7.70 16.99
N ALA A 33 -2.98 -7.48 16.69
CA ALA A 33 -4.05 -7.64 17.66
C ALA A 33 -4.15 -9.08 18.21
N GLN A 34 -3.91 -10.09 17.36
CA GLN A 34 -3.94 -11.49 17.76
C GLN A 34 -2.79 -11.87 18.69
N GLN A 35 -1.60 -11.28 18.50
CA GLN A 35 -0.41 -11.57 19.30
C GLN A 35 -0.51 -11.02 20.73
N PHE A 36 -1.07 -9.81 20.90
CA PHE A 36 -1.09 -9.13 22.19
C PHE A 36 -2.46 -9.13 22.88
N GLY A 37 -3.56 -9.27 22.12
CA GLY A 37 -4.92 -9.36 22.66
C GLY A 37 -5.43 -8.11 23.39
N GLY A 38 -6.61 -8.25 24.02
CA GLY A 38 -7.20 -7.23 24.89
C GLY A 38 -7.60 -5.92 24.18
N TRP A 39 -7.22 -4.79 24.77
CA TRP A 39 -7.52 -3.45 24.25
C TRP A 39 -6.88 -3.17 22.88
N LEU A 40 -5.89 -3.96 22.48
CA LEU A 40 -5.22 -3.83 21.19
C LEU A 40 -6.10 -4.28 20.02
N TRP A 41 -7.24 -4.93 20.26
CA TRP A 41 -8.24 -5.11 19.21
C TRP A 41 -8.78 -3.79 18.64
N LEU A 42 -8.68 -2.68 19.38
CA LEU A 42 -9.01 -1.35 18.87
C LEU A 42 -8.11 -0.93 17.70
N THR A 43 -6.89 -1.47 17.60
CA THR A 43 -5.97 -1.14 16.50
C THR A 43 -6.51 -1.60 15.14
N MET A 44 -7.33 -2.65 15.09
CA MET A 44 -8.01 -3.06 13.84
C MET A 44 -8.97 -2.00 13.30
N ILE A 45 -9.46 -1.09 14.14
CA ILE A 45 -10.36 -0.02 13.71
C ILE A 45 -9.55 1.27 13.50
N ILE A 46 -8.71 1.61 14.47
CA ILE A 46 -7.96 2.86 14.48
C ILE A 46 -6.94 2.91 13.32
N ILE A 47 -6.20 1.82 13.08
CA ILE A 47 -5.13 1.80 12.07
C ILE A 47 -5.71 1.93 10.66
N PRO A 48 -6.70 1.12 10.21
CA PRO A 48 -7.26 1.28 8.86
C PRO A 48 -7.98 2.60 8.67
N TRP A 49 -8.65 3.12 9.69
CA TRP A 49 -9.30 4.44 9.63
C TRP A 49 -8.28 5.56 9.46
N ALA A 50 -7.22 5.58 10.27
CA ALA A 50 -6.16 6.57 10.17
C ALA A 50 -5.42 6.44 8.82
N TYR A 51 -5.04 5.23 8.44
CA TYR A 51 -4.36 4.96 7.17
C TYR A 51 -5.21 5.41 5.96
N GLY A 52 -6.51 5.10 5.95
CA GLY A 52 -7.42 5.54 4.90
C GLY A 52 -7.56 7.07 4.83
N ARG A 53 -7.48 7.78 5.96
CA ARG A 53 -7.50 9.26 5.99
C ARG A 53 -6.20 9.86 5.48
N PHE A 54 -5.06 9.31 5.88
CA PHE A 54 -3.75 9.76 5.42
C PHE A 54 -3.54 9.48 3.93
N LYS A 55 -3.87 8.27 3.48
CA LYS A 55 -3.73 7.84 2.08
C LYS A 55 -4.52 8.70 1.09
N ARG A 56 -5.65 9.29 1.50
CA ARG A 56 -6.42 10.22 0.65
C ARG A 56 -5.64 11.47 0.22
N GLN A 57 -4.56 11.83 0.93
CA GLN A 57 -3.72 12.97 0.59
C GLN A 57 -2.58 12.61 -0.37
N TYR A 58 -2.33 11.32 -0.61
CA TYR A 58 -1.20 10.85 -1.40
C TYR A 58 -1.65 10.11 -2.67
N PRO A 59 -0.81 10.11 -3.73
CA PRO A 59 -1.06 9.30 -4.91
C PRO A 59 -1.10 7.81 -4.56
N ARG A 60 -1.83 7.05 -5.39
CA ARG A 60 -2.05 5.61 -5.18
C ARG A 60 -0.75 4.82 -5.15
N GLY A 61 -0.72 3.72 -4.38
CA GLY A 61 0.49 2.92 -4.17
C GLY A 61 1.49 3.56 -3.20
N PHE A 62 1.04 4.45 -2.32
CA PHE A 62 1.86 5.13 -1.31
C PHE A 62 2.76 4.16 -0.54
N LEU A 63 2.23 3.02 -0.12
CA LEU A 63 2.98 2.05 0.70
C LEU A 63 4.16 1.48 -0.10
N ARG A 64 3.96 1.16 -1.38
CA ARG A 64 5.04 0.71 -2.27
C ARG A 64 6.11 1.78 -2.48
N HIS A 65 5.73 3.06 -2.59
CA HIS A 65 6.69 4.15 -2.71
C HIS A 65 7.48 4.32 -1.41
N VAL A 66 6.83 4.28 -0.26
CA VAL A 66 7.49 4.33 1.05
C VAL A 66 8.47 3.18 1.20
N LEU A 67 8.07 1.94 0.88
CA LEU A 67 8.95 0.78 0.94
C LEU A 67 10.13 0.89 -0.02
N TYR A 68 9.94 1.51 -1.19
CA TYR A 68 11.02 1.77 -2.13
C TYR A 68 12.00 2.83 -1.60
N PHE A 69 11.53 3.92 -1.01
CA PHE A 69 12.37 4.94 -0.38
C PHE A 69 13.18 4.39 0.81
N ILE A 70 12.60 3.46 1.58
CA ILE A 70 13.29 2.80 2.69
C ILE A 70 14.25 1.71 2.19
N GLY A 71 14.14 1.28 0.93
CA GLY A 71 14.97 0.22 0.33
C GLY A 71 14.48 -1.21 0.63
N LEU A 72 13.27 -1.36 1.16
CA LEU A 72 12.68 -2.66 1.48
C LEU A 72 12.00 -3.33 0.27
N ALA A 73 11.52 -2.54 -0.69
CA ALA A 73 10.85 -3.06 -1.87
C ALA A 73 11.45 -2.48 -3.16
N PRO A 74 12.20 -3.27 -3.94
CA PRO A 74 12.69 -2.83 -5.24
C PRO A 74 11.53 -2.67 -6.23
N MET A 75 11.53 -1.58 -7.00
CA MET A 75 10.65 -1.44 -8.15
C MET A 75 11.34 -2.03 -9.38
N LYS A 76 10.73 -3.07 -9.98
CA LYS A 76 11.30 -3.75 -11.15
C LYS A 76 11.55 -2.76 -12.29
N GLY A 77 12.79 -2.70 -12.77
CA GLY A 77 13.21 -1.80 -13.85
C GLY A 77 13.53 -0.36 -13.40
N TYR A 78 13.52 -0.09 -12.09
CA TYR A 78 13.99 1.17 -11.54
C TYR A 78 15.26 0.94 -10.71
N PRO A 79 16.22 1.89 -10.74
CA PRO A 79 17.38 1.87 -9.85
C PRO A 79 16.93 1.90 -8.39
N GLN A 80 17.75 1.47 -7.43
CA GLN A 80 17.40 1.68 -6.02
C GLN A 80 17.48 3.17 -5.67
N PHE A 81 16.72 3.62 -4.67
CA PHE A 81 16.80 5.01 -4.21
C PHE A 81 18.21 5.39 -3.71
N PHE A 82 18.99 4.40 -3.26
CA PHE A 82 20.34 4.58 -2.75
C PHE A 82 21.43 4.44 -3.83
N GLU A 83 21.08 4.09 -5.07
CA GLU A 83 22.04 4.04 -6.17
C GLU A 83 22.48 5.47 -6.50
N ARG A 84 23.78 5.75 -6.33
CA ARG A 84 24.37 7.07 -6.60
C ARG A 84 25.13 7.13 -7.91
N ASP A 85 25.59 5.97 -8.36
CA ASP A 85 26.47 5.85 -9.52
C ASP A 85 25.69 5.19 -10.66
N PHE A 86 25.50 5.96 -11.73
CA PHE A 86 24.93 5.48 -12.99
C PHE A 86 26.09 5.29 -13.96
N LEU A 87 26.33 4.04 -14.36
CA LEU A 87 27.26 3.71 -15.43
C LEU A 87 26.48 3.75 -16.75
N GLU A 88 26.84 4.69 -17.63
CA GLU A 88 26.32 4.79 -19.01
C GLU A 88 26.96 3.74 -19.94
#